data_AF-A0A915ZVS8-F1
#
_entry.id   AF-A0A915ZVS8-F1
#
_cell.length_a   1.000
_cell.length_b   1.000
_cell.length_c   1.000
_cell.angle_alpha   90.00
_cell.angle_beta   90.00
_cell.angle_gamma   90.00
#
_symmetry.space_group_name_H-M   'P 1'
#
loop_
_entity.id
_entity.type
_entity.pdbx_description
1 polymer ?
#
loop_
_entity_poly.entity_id
_entity_poly.type
_entity_poly.pdbx_seq_one_letter_code
_entity_poly.pdbx_strand_id
1 'polypeptide(L)'
;MQKAEILAEIELFYLLPHQRRWQTWFPEVIHYYADVDKTREEVQRLIKEGEWDTKDTKEFTEMRNNLLKELKIEHNPIDNEAIMKKLKSHDEKLEKLEKLDKLEELEKLKELEKLLKEIRDK
;
A
#
# COMPACT_ATOMS: atom_id res chain seq x y z
N MET A 1 -17.21 9.21 9.99
CA MET A 1 -17.37 9.95 11.27
C MET A 1 -16.68 11.31 11.21
N GLN A 2 -15.40 11.36 10.85
CA GLN A 2 -14.58 12.59 10.87
C GLN A 2 -15.20 13.82 10.18
N LYS A 3 -15.81 13.67 8.99
CA LYS A 3 -16.39 14.81 8.25
C LYS A 3 -17.55 15.50 8.99
N ALA A 4 -18.38 14.73 9.70
CA ALA A 4 -19.52 15.28 10.45
C ALA A 4 -19.08 15.99 11.72
N GLU A 5 -18.04 15.48 12.39
CA GLU A 5 -17.44 16.11 13.57
C GLU A 5 -16.77 17.44 13.21
N ILE A 6 -15.97 17.46 12.13
CA ILE A 6 -15.32 18.69 11.65
C ILE A 6 -16.36 19.74 11.25
N LEU A 7 -17.46 19.35 10.59
CA LEU A 7 -18.55 20.29 10.26
C LEU A 7 -19.24 20.83 11.52
N ALA A 8 -19.51 19.97 12.51
CA ALA A 8 -20.15 20.38 13.75
C ALA A 8 -19.27 21.36 14.55
N GLU A 9 -17.95 21.17 14.57
CA GLU A 9 -17.02 22.11 15.20
C GLU A 9 -16.99 23.46 14.48
N ILE A 10 -16.95 23.47 13.14
CA ILE A 10 -17.01 24.71 12.34
C ILE A 10 -18.33 25.45 12.62
N GLU A 11 -19.46 24.74 12.59
CA GLU A 11 -20.78 25.33 12.84
C GLU A 11 -20.95 25.88 14.25
N LEU A 12 -20.38 25.20 15.25
CA LEU A 12 -20.53 25.56 16.65
C LEU A 12 -19.62 26.72 17.06
N PHE A 13 -18.36 26.73 16.59
CA PHE A 13 -17.34 27.67 17.07
C PHE A 13 -17.06 28.84 16.13
N TYR A 14 -17.30 28.70 14.82
CA TYR A 14 -16.84 29.68 13.83
C TYR A 14 -17.97 30.40 13.07
N LEU A 15 -19.24 30.04 13.31
CA LEU A 15 -20.39 30.65 12.63
C LEU A 15 -21.36 31.37 13.57
N LEU A 16 -21.77 32.56 13.16
CA LEU A 16 -22.85 33.30 13.81
C LEU A 16 -24.21 32.59 13.63
N PRO A 17 -25.17 32.74 14.56
CA PRO A 17 -26.48 32.07 14.51
C PRO A 17 -27.28 32.30 13.21
N HIS A 18 -27.02 33.39 12.48
CA HIS A 18 -27.66 33.65 11.19
C HIS A 18 -26.98 32.94 10.01
N GLN A 19 -25.67 32.65 10.09
CA GLN A 19 -24.94 31.91 9.05
C GLN A 19 -25.32 30.43 9.06
N ARG A 20 -25.49 29.83 10.24
CA ARG A 20 -25.97 28.44 10.40
C ARG A 20 -27.33 28.14 9.73
N ARG A 21 -28.15 29.17 9.54
CA ARG A 21 -29.48 29.05 8.91
C ARG A 21 -29.46 29.27 7.39
N TRP A 22 -28.31 29.60 6.81
CA TRP A 22 -28.19 29.87 5.38
C TRP A 22 -27.76 28.60 4.65
N GLN A 23 -28.64 27.95 3.87
CA GLN A 23 -28.28 26.66 3.23
C GLN A 23 -27.04 26.73 2.32
N THR A 24 -26.66 27.92 1.85
CA THR A 24 -25.50 28.18 1.01
C THR A 24 -24.32 28.78 1.77
N TRP A 25 -24.32 28.77 3.10
CA TRP A 25 -23.22 29.36 3.89
C TRP A 25 -21.90 28.60 3.66
N PHE A 26 -21.99 27.28 3.44
CA PHE A 26 -20.83 26.47 3.16
C PHE A 26 -20.44 26.65 1.69
N PRO A 27 -19.22 27.13 1.40
CA PRO A 27 -18.79 27.32 0.03
C PRO A 27 -18.67 25.98 -0.68
N GLU A 28 -19.12 25.93 -1.94
CA GLU A 28 -18.96 24.75 -2.79
C GLU A 28 -17.47 24.48 -3.10
N VAL A 29 -16.66 25.55 -3.17
CA VAL A 29 -15.21 25.50 -3.41
C VAL A 29 -14.50 26.43 -2.44
N ILE A 30 -13.44 25.94 -1.80
CA ILE A 30 -12.57 26.73 -0.90
C ILE A 30 -11.23 26.95 -1.61
N HIS A 31 -10.88 28.21 -1.86
CA HIS A 31 -9.55 28.57 -2.33
C HIS A 31 -8.63 28.78 -1.13
N TYR A 32 -7.63 27.91 -0.97
CA TYR A 32 -6.63 28.03 0.07
C TYR A 32 -5.25 28.33 -0.54
N TYR A 33 -4.52 29.27 0.06
CA TYR A 33 -3.14 29.53 -0.31
C TYR A 33 -2.23 28.53 0.39
N ALA A 34 -1.70 27.58 -0.37
CA ALA A 34 -0.72 26.62 0.13
C ALA A 34 0.69 27.05 -0.30
N ASP A 35 1.60 27.08 0.67
CA ASP A 35 3.03 27.28 0.40
C ASP A 35 3.57 26.06 -0.37
N VAL A 36 4.24 26.29 -1.50
CA VAL A 36 4.71 25.23 -2.39
C VAL A 36 5.73 24.33 -1.69
N ASP A 37 6.63 24.90 -0.88
CA ASP A 37 7.70 24.16 -0.23
C ASP A 37 7.13 23.28 0.89
N LYS A 38 6.27 23.85 1.74
CA LYS A 38 5.57 23.08 2.78
C LYS A 38 4.70 21.97 2.19
N THR A 39 4.02 22.27 1.09
CA THR A 39 3.18 21.26 0.40
C THR A 39 4.04 20.12 -0.13
N ARG A 40 5.21 20.41 -0.70
CA ARG A 40 6.14 19.39 -1.19
C ARG A 40 6.64 18.50 -0.05
N GLU A 41 7.04 19.08 1.08
CA GLU A 41 7.48 18.34 2.27
C GLU A 41 6.39 17.38 2.78
N GLU A 42 5.15 17.88 2.86
CA GLU A 42 4.01 17.09 3.34
C GLU A 42 3.69 15.90 2.42
N VAL A 43 3.65 16.14 1.11
CA VAL A 43 3.40 15.09 0.12
C VAL A 43 4.49 14.02 0.17
N GLN A 44 5.76 14.42 0.32
CA GLN A 44 6.86 13.47 0.48
C GLN A 44 6.75 12.65 1.77
N ARG A 45 6.30 13.25 2.88
CA ARG A 45 6.04 12.53 4.12
C ARG A 45 4.96 11.46 3.92
N LEU A 46 3.83 11.83 3.31
CA LEU A 46 2.73 10.91 3.04
C LEU A 46 3.13 9.74 2.13
N ILE A 47 3.98 10.00 1.12
CA ILE A 47 4.54 8.95 0.26
C ILE A 47 5.41 8.00 1.08
N LYS A 48 6.28 8.53 1.95
CA LYS A 48 7.17 7.73 2.81
C LYS A 48 6.40 6.90 3.83
N GLU A 49 5.31 7.43 4.36
CA GLU A 49 4.43 6.74 5.32
C GLU A 49 3.50 5.73 4.63
N GLY A 50 3.42 5.73 3.30
CA GLY A 50 2.55 4.84 2.52
C GLY A 50 1.07 5.24 2.55
N GLU A 51 0.76 6.40 3.10
CA GLU A 51 -0.60 6.94 3.19
C GLU A 51 -1.06 7.60 1.89
N TRP A 52 -0.10 7.94 1.02
CA TRP A 52 -0.38 8.54 -0.28
C TRP A 52 -1.25 7.62 -1.14
N ASP A 53 -0.87 6.37 -1.42
CA ASP A 53 -1.59 5.51 -2.39
C ASP A 53 -2.67 4.60 -1.74
N THR A 54 -3.41 5.10 -0.76
CA THR A 54 -4.44 4.32 -0.04
C THR A 54 -5.70 4.05 -0.88
N LYS A 55 -6.42 2.96 -0.59
CA LYS A 55 -7.64 2.55 -1.35
C LYS A 55 -8.70 3.64 -1.42
N ASP A 56 -8.86 4.43 -0.36
CA ASP A 56 -9.86 5.49 -0.24
C ASP A 56 -9.56 6.69 -1.14
N THR A 57 -8.37 6.73 -1.73
CA THR A 57 -7.89 7.87 -2.52
C THR A 57 -7.86 7.60 -4.03
N LYS A 58 -8.35 6.43 -4.46
CA LYS A 58 -8.46 6.06 -5.88
C LYS A 58 -9.33 7.05 -6.67
N GLU A 59 -10.34 7.65 -6.04
CA GLU A 59 -11.24 8.63 -6.66
C GLU A 59 -10.52 9.93 -7.09
N PHE A 60 -9.35 10.21 -6.51
CA PHE A 60 -8.58 11.43 -6.77
C PHE A 60 -7.24 11.17 -7.48
N THR A 61 -7.10 10.00 -8.12
CA THR A 61 -5.85 9.59 -8.79
C THR A 61 -5.38 10.64 -9.81
N GLU A 62 -6.31 11.18 -10.62
CA GLU A 62 -5.97 12.20 -11.63
C GLU A 62 -5.51 13.52 -11.00
N MET A 63 -6.23 14.03 -10.00
CA MET A 63 -5.86 15.26 -9.30
C MET A 63 -4.50 15.15 -8.63
N ARG A 64 -4.17 13.97 -8.07
CA ARG A 64 -2.87 13.74 -7.46
C ARG A 64 -1.73 13.68 -8.46
N ASN A 65 -1.93 13.02 -9.59
CA ASN A 65 -0.93 13.00 -10.65
C ASN A 65 -0.65 14.42 -11.16
N ASN A 66 -1.70 15.22 -11.30
CA ASN A 66 -1.56 16.64 -11.63
C ASN A 66 -0.79 17.39 -10.55
N LEU A 67 -1.11 17.19 -9.27
CA LEU A 67 -0.41 17.82 -8.15
C LEU A 67 1.08 17.43 -8.09
N LEU A 68 1.41 16.15 -8.27
CA LEU A 68 2.80 15.66 -8.31
C LEU A 68 3.58 16.30 -9.46
N LYS A 69 2.94 16.46 -10.62
CA LYS A 69 3.53 17.13 -11.78
C LYS A 69 3.80 18.61 -11.52
N GLU A 70 2.85 19.34 -10.93
CA GLU A 70 3.02 20.75 -10.55
C GLU A 70 4.12 20.92 -9.49
N LEU A 71 4.15 20.04 -8.48
CA LEU A 71 5.18 20.05 -7.44
C LEU A 71 6.52 19.50 -7.90
N LYS A 72 6.63 18.97 -9.12
CA LYS A 72 7.82 18.32 -9.69
C LYS A 72 8.36 17.19 -8.80
N ILE A 73 7.46 16.38 -8.26
CA ILE A 73 7.80 15.21 -7.45
C ILE A 73 7.75 13.98 -8.35
N GLU A 74 8.87 13.29 -8.47
CA GLU A 74 8.90 11.97 -9.08
C GLU A 74 8.37 10.94 -8.08
N HIS A 75 7.13 10.49 -8.30
CA HIS A 75 6.54 9.39 -7.56
C HIS A 75 6.11 8.33 -8.56
N ASN A 76 6.83 7.21 -8.56
CA ASN A 76 6.38 6.02 -9.26
C ASN A 76 5.72 5.17 -8.19
N PRO A 77 4.37 5.03 -8.18
CA PRO A 77 3.72 4.17 -7.21
C PRO A 77 4.33 2.79 -7.40
N ILE A 78 5.13 2.37 -6.43
CA ILE A 78 5.61 1.01 -6.41
C ILE A 78 4.33 0.20 -6.39
N ASP A 79 4.08 -0.56 -7.45
CA ASP A 79 2.94 -1.45 -7.56
C ASP A 79 3.16 -2.57 -6.54
N ASN A 80 2.96 -2.23 -5.27
CA ASN A 80 3.13 -3.10 -4.11
C ASN A 80 2.22 -4.31 -4.26
N GLU A 81 1.13 -4.20 -5.04
CA GLU A 81 0.29 -5.32 -5.43
C GLU A 81 1.01 -6.26 -6.40
N ALA A 82 1.70 -5.75 -7.43
CA ALA A 82 2.54 -6.57 -8.30
C ALA A 82 3.75 -7.18 -7.56
N ILE A 83 4.39 -6.45 -6.65
CA ILE A 83 5.49 -6.97 -5.82
C ILE A 83 4.98 -8.07 -4.88
N MET A 84 3.84 -7.86 -4.21
CA MET A 84 3.21 -8.88 -3.35
C MET A 84 2.80 -10.13 -4.13
N LYS A 85 2.27 -9.98 -5.35
CA LYS A 85 1.96 -11.13 -6.22
C LYS A 85 3.23 -11.89 -6.61
N LYS A 86 4.31 -11.19 -6.93
CA LYS A 86 5.61 -11.82 -7.22
C LYS A 86 6.19 -12.53 -6.00
N LEU A 87 6.16 -11.92 -4.82
CA LEU A 87 6.64 -12.53 -3.57
C LEU A 87 5.89 -13.83 -3.25
N LYS A 88 4.55 -13.82 -3.28
CA LYS A 88 3.74 -15.03 -3.06
C LYS A 88 4.08 -16.15 -4.05
N SER A 89 4.27 -15.80 -5.32
CA SER A 89 4.67 -16.78 -6.35
C SER A 89 6.06 -17.37 -6.10
N HIS A 90 6.99 -16.59 -5.54
CA HIS A 90 8.33 -17.08 -5.19
C HIS A 90 8.30 -18.00 -3.96
N ASP A 91 7.52 -17.67 -2.94
CA ASP A 91 7.36 -18.52 -1.73
C ASP A 91 6.81 -19.91 -2.10
N GLU A 92 5.78 -19.97 -2.96
CA GLU A 92 5.23 -21.26 -3.44
C GLU A 92 6.25 -22.09 -4.23
N LYS A 93 7.16 -21.45 -4.96
CA LYS A 93 8.24 -22.15 -5.69
C LYS A 93 9.28 -22.68 -4.72
N LEU A 94 9.60 -21.94 -3.66
CA LEU A 94 10.57 -22.34 -2.64
C LEU A 94 10.11 -23.61 -1.91
N GLU A 95 8.85 -23.67 -1.49
CA GLU A 95 8.30 -24.87 -0.83
C GLU A 95 8.34 -26.12 -1.72
N LYS A 96 8.15 -25.95 -3.03
CA LYS A 96 8.22 -27.07 -3.98
C LYS A 96 9.66 -27.57 -4.17
N LEU A 97 10.63 -26.65 -4.18
CA LEU A 97 12.04 -26.99 -4.28
C LEU A 97 12.49 -27.81 -3.06
N GLU A 98 12.14 -27.37 -1.85
CA GLU A 98 12.49 -28.08 -0.61
C GLU A 98 11.89 -29.50 -0.55
N LYS A 99 10.69 -29.70 -1.11
CA LYS A 99 10.07 -31.03 -1.20
C LYS A 99 10.80 -31.93 -2.20
N LEU A 100 11.33 -31.37 -3.28
CA LEU A 100 12.10 -32.11 -4.28
C LEU A 100 13.43 -32.59 -3.70
N ASP A 101 14.16 -31.71 -3.00
CA ASP A 101 15.44 -32.04 -2.38
C ASP A 101 15.30 -33.19 -1.37
N LYS A 102 14.26 -33.14 -0.53
CA LYS A 102 13.94 -34.22 0.42
C LYS A 102 13.62 -35.55 -0.27
N LEU A 103 12.99 -35.52 -1.44
CA LEU A 103 12.66 -36.73 -2.19
C LEU A 103 13.92 -37.38 -2.75
N GLU A 104 14.85 -36.57 -3.28
CA GLU A 104 16.10 -37.03 -3.85
C GLU A 104 17.04 -37.64 -2.78
N GLU A 105 17.09 -37.06 -1.57
CA GLU A 105 17.81 -37.65 -0.43
C GLU A 105 17.24 -39.02 -0.05
N LEU A 106 15.92 -39.17 -0.09
CA LEU A 106 15.23 -40.41 0.29
C LEU A 106 15.45 -41.52 -0.74
N GLU A 107 15.58 -41.17 -2.03
CA GLU A 107 15.97 -42.09 -3.10
C GLU A 107 17.41 -42.59 -2.92
N LYS A 108 18.35 -41.69 -2.65
CA LYS A 108 19.76 -42.04 -2.37
C LYS A 108 19.88 -42.99 -1.16
N LEU A 109 19.08 -42.79 -0.11
CA LEU A 109 19.03 -43.69 1.05
C LEU A 109 18.52 -45.08 0.70
N LYS A 110 17.47 -45.19 -0.13
CA LYS A 110 16.93 -46.49 -0.58
C LYS A 110 17.94 -47.27 -1.41
N GLU A 111 18.71 -46.60 -2.28
CA GLU A 111 19.77 -47.26 -3.05
C GLU A 111 20.88 -47.82 -2.15
N LEU A 112 21.33 -47.05 -1.16
CA LEU A 112 22.31 -47.52 -0.18
C LEU A 112 21.81 -48.73 0.63
N GLU A 113 20.55 -48.73 1.03
CA GLU A 113 19.95 -49.84 1.77
C GLU A 113 19.89 -51.13 0.94
N LYS A 114 19.64 -50.99 -0.37
CA LYS A 114 19.64 -52.12 -1.32
C LYS A 114 21.03 -52.72 -1.48
N LEU A 115 22.07 -51.89 -1.63
CA LEU A 115 23.46 -52.34 -1.70
C LEU A 115 23.91 -53.06 -0.42
N LEU A 116 23.47 -52.58 0.75
CA LEU A 116 23.77 -53.22 2.05
C LEU A 116 23.17 -54.63 2.16
N LYS A 117 21.95 -54.86 1.65
CA LYS A 117 21.33 -56.19 1.61
C LYS A 117 22.11 -57.16 0.71
N GLU A 118 22.50 -56.73 -0.48
CA GLU A 118 23.28 -57.56 -1.41
C GLU A 118 24.67 -57.96 -0.88
N ILE A 119 25.31 -57.10 -0.07
CA ILE A 119 26.57 -57.43 0.60
C ILE A 119 26.36 -58.43 1.74
N ARG A 120 25.24 -58.33 2.47
CA ARG A 120 24.93 -59.18 3.62
C ARG A 120 24.52 -60.62 3.24
N ASP A 121 23.93 -60.78 2.06
CA ASP A 121 23.47 -62.08 1.54
C ASP A 121 24.53 -62.85 0.74
N LYS A 122 25.77 -62.31 0.64
CA LYS A 122 26.97 -62.98 0.08
C LYS A 122 27.86 -63.54 1.19
#